data_AF-A0A960R5M0-F1
#
_entry.id   AF-A0A960R5M0-F1
#
_cell.length_a   1.000
_cell.length_b   1.000
_cell.length_c   1.000
_cell.angle_alpha   90.00
_cell.angle_beta   90.00
_cell.angle_gamma   90.00
#
_symmetry.space_group_name_H-M   'P 1'
#
loop_
_entity.id
_entity.type
_entity.pdbx_description
1 polymer ?
#
loop_
_entity_poly.entity_id
_entity_poly.type
_entity_poly.pdbx_seq_one_letter_code
_entity_poly.pdbx_strand_id
1 'polypeptide(L)'
;MSRVFETPRAFSLGLSATPERDDPAEPDDEADSGDPATRATGFEETQLGRELGPIIYELDYRAAIEHGILARFVLCHYGLPLDPQERSKYERLSREITELRKSLQGQNRGRPLDGGALVGWARRVASRGNSPLAQQATQYVRATGQRKLLLYHATARAAAVDRLVSDAVLNGSTVILFHESITEVMALFGRLVAAGHPVVAEHSQLPDSLRQESIRLFRDGSAQVLVSARSLIEGFDVPAADVGIVVASSSSVRQRIQTLGRILRRKPGDEERTAILHVLYMVDTTDELIYEKED
;
A
#
# COMPACT_ATOMS: atom_id res chain seq x y z
N MET A 1 -4.61 -27.10 -8.15
CA MET A 1 -5.59 -26.46 -9.06
C MET A 1 -6.99 -26.70 -8.53
N SER A 2 -7.77 -25.64 -8.29
CA SER A 2 -9.11 -25.76 -7.72
C SER A 2 -10.09 -26.31 -8.77
N ARG A 3 -10.98 -27.24 -8.38
CA ARG A 3 -12.04 -27.80 -9.24
C ARG A 3 -13.27 -26.90 -9.31
N VAL A 4 -13.11 -25.61 -9.02
CA VAL A 4 -14.24 -24.69 -8.82
C VAL A 4 -15.05 -24.53 -10.11
N PHE A 5 -14.40 -24.58 -11.27
CA PHE A 5 -15.04 -24.47 -12.58
C PHE A 5 -15.60 -25.80 -13.11
N GLU A 6 -15.18 -26.94 -12.55
CA GLU A 6 -15.70 -28.27 -12.89
C GLU A 6 -17.04 -28.57 -12.19
N THR A 7 -17.44 -27.72 -11.25
CA THR A 7 -18.68 -27.91 -10.48
C THR A 7 -19.89 -27.48 -11.33
N PRO A 8 -20.88 -28.37 -11.55
CA PRO A 8 -22.09 -28.02 -12.29
C PRO A 8 -22.80 -26.83 -11.63
N ARG A 9 -23.07 -25.79 -12.41
CA ARG A 9 -23.72 -24.56 -11.93
C ARG A 9 -24.75 -24.11 -12.95
N ALA A 10 -25.92 -23.73 -12.44
CA ALA A 10 -26.99 -23.16 -13.27
C ALA A 10 -26.74 -21.67 -13.59
N PHE A 11 -26.04 -20.96 -12.69
CA PHE A 11 -25.75 -19.53 -12.80
C PHE A 11 -24.35 -19.22 -12.25
N SER A 12 -23.74 -18.15 -12.75
CA SER A 12 -22.47 -17.58 -12.27
C SER A 12 -22.61 -16.08 -12.07
N LEU A 13 -22.00 -15.55 -11.01
CA LEU A 13 -21.83 -14.13 -10.78
C LEU A 13 -20.44 -13.90 -10.18
N GLY A 14 -19.66 -13.02 -10.79
CA GLY A 14 -18.38 -12.55 -10.27
C GLY A 14 -18.50 -11.14 -9.71
N LEU A 15 -17.82 -10.87 -8.59
CA LEU A 15 -17.66 -9.53 -8.02
C LEU A 15 -16.17 -9.25 -7.92
N SER A 16 -15.69 -8.23 -8.63
CA SER A 16 -14.28 -7.81 -8.59
C SER A 16 -14.18 -6.30 -8.68
N ALA A 17 -13.25 -5.71 -7.93
CA ALA A 17 -12.89 -4.30 -8.07
C ALA A 17 -11.86 -4.07 -9.20
N THR A 18 -11.19 -5.13 -9.65
CA THR A 18 -10.11 -5.12 -10.64
C THR A 18 -10.15 -6.40 -11.49
N PRO A 19 -11.14 -6.56 -12.38
CA PRO A 19 -11.31 -7.78 -13.16
C PRO A 19 -10.16 -8.04 -14.14
N GLU A 20 -9.42 -7.01 -14.56
CA GLU A 20 -8.40 -7.10 -15.61
C GLU A 20 -6.99 -7.46 -15.11
N ARG A 21 -6.79 -7.60 -13.79
CA ARG A 21 -5.48 -7.93 -13.22
C ARG A 21 -5.40 -9.43 -12.92
N ASP A 22 -4.63 -10.15 -13.73
CA ASP A 22 -3.90 -11.30 -13.20
C ASP A 22 -2.86 -10.73 -12.22
N ASP A 23 -3.21 -10.60 -10.94
CA ASP A 23 -2.24 -10.18 -9.94
C ASP A 23 -1.11 -11.21 -9.88
N PRO A 24 0.16 -10.84 -10.11
CA PRO A 24 1.25 -11.67 -9.63
C PRO A 24 1.12 -11.66 -8.11
N ALA A 25 0.90 -12.83 -7.51
CA ALA A 25 0.82 -13.03 -6.07
C ALA A 25 1.81 -12.11 -5.34
N GLU A 26 1.33 -11.42 -4.30
CA GLU A 26 2.21 -10.67 -3.41
C GLU A 26 3.34 -11.62 -2.94
N PRO A 27 4.58 -11.13 -2.80
CA PRO A 27 5.75 -11.99 -2.57
C PRO A 27 5.72 -12.79 -1.25
N ASP A 28 4.65 -12.66 -0.45
CA ASP A 28 4.44 -13.35 0.82
C ASP A 28 3.40 -14.49 0.73
N ASP A 29 2.68 -14.65 -0.39
CA ASP A 29 1.74 -15.76 -0.60
C ASP A 29 2.42 -16.96 -1.26
N GLU A 30 2.86 -17.92 -0.44
CA GLU A 30 3.41 -19.22 -0.85
C GLU A 30 2.33 -20.15 -1.43
N ALA A 31 1.61 -19.77 -2.49
CA ALA A 31 0.83 -20.70 -3.32
C ALA A 31 0.19 -20.01 -4.54
N ASP A 32 0.97 -19.63 -5.56
CA ASP A 32 0.69 -20.03 -6.95
C ASP A 32 1.78 -19.46 -7.88
N SER A 33 2.29 -20.30 -8.78
CA SER A 33 3.21 -19.88 -9.83
C SER A 33 2.42 -19.39 -11.05
N GLY A 34 1.90 -18.15 -10.97
CA GLY A 34 1.25 -17.46 -12.09
C GLY A 34 2.26 -16.72 -12.97
N ASP A 35 2.18 -16.92 -14.29
CA ASP A 35 3.06 -16.38 -15.33
C ASP A 35 2.85 -14.86 -15.54
N PRO A 36 3.88 -13.99 -15.45
CA PRO A 36 3.73 -12.54 -15.65
C PRO A 36 3.66 -12.14 -17.15
N ALA A 37 3.15 -13.01 -18.04
CA ALA A 37 3.09 -12.81 -19.50
C ALA A 37 1.81 -12.17 -20.03
N THR A 38 0.74 -12.12 -19.26
CA THR A 38 -0.55 -11.59 -19.70
C THR A 38 -0.64 -10.08 -19.47
N ARG A 39 0.15 -9.30 -20.22
CA ARG A 39 -0.24 -7.92 -20.53
C ARG A 39 -1.06 -7.92 -21.82
N ALA A 40 -2.32 -7.53 -21.68
CA ALA A 40 -3.33 -7.33 -22.73
C ALA A 40 -3.97 -8.61 -23.31
N THR A 41 -4.54 -9.44 -22.43
CA THR A 41 -5.74 -10.20 -22.78
C THR A 41 -6.87 -9.56 -21.98
N GLY A 42 -7.90 -9.01 -22.63
CA GLY A 42 -9.04 -8.42 -21.92
C GLY A 42 -9.64 -9.44 -20.93
N PHE A 43 -10.36 -9.00 -19.88
CA PHE A 43 -10.91 -9.93 -18.87
C PHE A 43 -11.61 -11.15 -19.49
N GLU A 44 -12.34 -10.95 -20.58
CA GLU A 44 -13.06 -11.99 -21.34
C GLU A 44 -12.15 -13.10 -21.88
N GLU A 45 -10.89 -12.79 -22.17
CA GLU A 45 -9.91 -13.74 -22.70
C GLU A 45 -9.23 -14.56 -21.60
N THR A 46 -9.32 -14.13 -20.34
CA THR A 46 -8.80 -14.86 -19.17
C THR A 46 -9.60 -16.14 -18.91
N GLN A 47 -9.02 -17.09 -18.17
CA GLN A 47 -9.76 -18.28 -17.74
C GLN A 47 -11.02 -17.89 -16.94
N LEU A 48 -10.92 -16.86 -16.09
CA LEU A 48 -12.02 -16.39 -15.27
C LEU A 48 -13.16 -15.78 -16.10
N GLY A 49 -12.83 -14.96 -17.10
CA GLY A 49 -13.82 -14.37 -18.01
C GLY A 49 -14.53 -15.41 -18.86
N ARG A 50 -13.80 -16.42 -19.38
CA ARG A 50 -14.40 -17.53 -20.12
C ARG A 50 -15.36 -18.36 -19.28
N GLU A 51 -15.06 -18.53 -17.99
CA GLU A 51 -15.83 -19.37 -17.06
C GLU A 51 -16.97 -18.64 -16.33
N LEU A 52 -16.92 -17.31 -16.21
CA LEU A 52 -17.95 -16.51 -15.53
C LEU A 52 -18.86 -15.74 -16.49
N GLY A 53 -18.38 -15.42 -17.70
CA GLY A 53 -19.05 -14.53 -18.64
C GLY A 53 -18.49 -13.11 -18.64
N PRO A 54 -19.03 -12.21 -19.48
CA PRO A 54 -18.54 -10.85 -19.64
C PRO A 54 -18.83 -9.97 -18.42
N ILE A 55 -18.18 -8.81 -18.36
CA ILE A 55 -18.52 -7.76 -17.39
C ILE A 55 -19.87 -7.17 -17.79
N ILE A 56 -20.90 -7.39 -16.97
CA ILE A 56 -22.27 -6.91 -17.23
C ILE A 56 -22.57 -5.56 -16.58
N TYR A 57 -21.72 -5.11 -15.65
CA TYR A 57 -21.85 -3.85 -14.96
C TYR A 57 -20.50 -3.41 -14.42
N GLU A 58 -20.17 -2.14 -14.60
CA GLU A 58 -18.99 -1.50 -14.03
C GLU A 58 -19.43 -0.21 -13.34
N LEU A 59 -18.93 0.02 -12.13
CA LEU A 59 -19.14 1.26 -11.38
C LEU A 59 -17.78 1.82 -11.02
N ASP A 60 -17.35 2.82 -11.78
CA ASP A 60 -16.12 3.53 -11.49
C ASP A 60 -16.29 4.50 -10.30
N TYR A 61 -15.16 5.04 -9.84
CA TYR A 61 -15.13 5.92 -8.69
C TYR A 61 -15.91 7.23 -8.90
N ARG A 62 -15.91 7.76 -10.14
CA ARG A 62 -16.59 9.00 -10.50
C ARG A 62 -18.10 8.80 -10.48
N ALA A 63 -18.59 7.77 -11.16
CA ALA A 63 -19.99 7.37 -11.16
C ALA A 63 -20.50 7.07 -9.75
N ALA A 64 -19.67 6.43 -8.91
CA ALA A 64 -20.02 6.18 -7.51
C ALA A 64 -20.19 7.47 -6.68
N ILE A 65 -19.37 8.50 -6.92
CA ILE A 65 -19.57 9.83 -6.31
C ILE A 65 -20.84 10.50 -6.85
N GLU A 66 -21.05 10.47 -8.17
CA GLU A 66 -22.20 11.11 -8.83
C GLU A 66 -23.52 10.48 -8.39
N HIS A 67 -23.55 9.16 -8.19
CA HIS A 67 -24.70 8.42 -7.66
C HIS A 67 -24.87 8.57 -6.14
N GLY A 68 -24.00 9.32 -5.46
CA GLY A 68 -24.05 9.53 -4.00
C GLY A 68 -23.69 8.29 -3.18
N ILE A 69 -23.05 7.28 -3.80
CA ILE A 69 -22.61 6.04 -3.14
C ILE A 69 -21.32 6.29 -2.36
N LEU A 70 -20.41 7.10 -2.91
CA LEU A 70 -19.14 7.49 -2.26
C LEU A 70 -19.14 8.97 -1.88
N ALA A 71 -18.51 9.27 -0.75
CA ALA A 71 -18.28 10.64 -0.33
C ALA A 71 -17.22 11.32 -1.22
N ARG A 72 -17.40 12.63 -1.47
CA ARG A 72 -16.33 13.45 -2.05
C ARG A 72 -15.23 13.66 -1.01
N PHE A 73 -13.98 13.50 -1.43
CA PHE A 73 -12.80 13.82 -0.64
C PHE A 73 -11.81 14.59 -1.52
N VAL A 74 -10.92 15.35 -0.88
CA VAL A 74 -9.80 16.04 -1.54
C VAL A 74 -8.55 15.19 -1.41
N LEU A 75 -7.86 14.97 -2.52
CA LEU A 75 -6.58 14.27 -2.55
C LEU A 75 -5.43 15.30 -2.63
N CYS A 76 -4.56 15.31 -1.63
CA CYS A 76 -3.42 16.21 -1.55
C CYS A 76 -2.10 15.42 -1.64
N HIS A 77 -1.34 15.66 -2.72
CA HIS A 77 -0.03 15.06 -2.94
C HIS A 77 1.10 15.94 -2.38
N TYR A 78 1.97 15.38 -1.55
CA TYR A 78 3.12 16.08 -0.99
C TYR A 78 4.42 15.39 -1.41
N GLY A 79 5.12 16.04 -2.34
CA GLY A 79 6.49 15.72 -2.68
C GLY A 79 7.44 16.28 -1.62
N LEU A 80 8.11 15.38 -0.89
CA LEU A 80 9.01 15.72 0.19
C LEU A 80 10.47 15.53 -0.24
N PRO A 81 11.38 16.47 0.06
CA PRO A 81 12.80 16.33 -0.29
C PRO A 81 13.53 15.41 0.69
N LEU A 82 14.48 14.62 0.18
CA LEU A 82 15.53 14.02 1.01
C LEU A 82 16.56 15.08 1.37
N ASP A 83 17.09 15.03 2.60
CA ASP A 83 18.22 15.88 2.97
C ASP A 83 19.50 15.49 2.20
N PRO A 84 20.57 16.32 2.19
CA PRO A 84 21.78 16.01 1.42
C PRO A 84 22.46 14.68 1.78
N GLN A 85 22.43 14.27 3.05
CA GLN A 85 23.02 13.02 3.51
C GLN A 85 22.15 11.83 3.10
N GLU A 86 20.83 11.94 3.28
CA GLU A 86 19.84 10.97 2.83
C GLU A 86 19.93 10.78 1.31
N ARG A 87 19.99 11.86 0.53
CA ARG A 87 20.13 11.85 -0.93
C ARG A 87 21.40 11.12 -1.37
N SER A 88 22.54 11.44 -0.78
CA SER A 88 23.82 10.77 -1.09
C SER A 88 23.76 9.26 -0.81
N LYS A 89 23.17 8.85 0.33
CA LYS A 89 22.94 7.43 0.66
C LYS A 89 22.00 6.77 -0.36
N TYR A 90 20.91 7.44 -0.72
CA TYR A 90 19.92 6.96 -1.67
C TYR A 90 20.53 6.71 -3.06
N GLU A 91 21.31 7.65 -3.56
CA GLU A 91 21.97 7.53 -4.85
C GLU A 91 23.00 6.40 -4.85
N ARG A 92 23.81 6.29 -3.79
CA ARG A 92 24.78 5.19 -3.66
C ARG A 92 24.09 3.83 -3.71
N LEU A 93 23.03 3.66 -2.93
CA LEU A 93 22.23 2.42 -2.93
C LEU A 93 21.57 2.19 -4.29
N SER A 94 21.08 3.24 -4.95
CA SER A 94 20.43 3.13 -6.27
C SER A 94 21.41 2.71 -7.36
N ARG A 95 22.64 3.22 -7.33
CA ARG A 95 23.72 2.78 -8.23
C ARG A 95 24.07 1.32 -7.98
N GLU A 96 24.27 0.92 -6.72
CA GLU A 96 24.54 -0.46 -6.33
C GLU A 96 23.45 -1.43 -6.79
N ILE A 97 22.18 -1.09 -6.55
CA ILE A 97 21.01 -1.87 -6.98
C ILE A 97 20.98 -2.02 -8.51
N THR A 98 21.31 -0.95 -9.24
CA THR A 98 21.31 -0.95 -10.71
C THR A 98 22.36 -1.90 -11.26
N GLU A 99 23.58 -1.88 -10.72
CA GLU A 99 24.66 -2.78 -11.16
C GLU A 99 24.38 -4.24 -10.78
N LEU A 100 23.90 -4.48 -9.56
CA LEU A 100 23.49 -5.83 -9.14
C LEU A 100 22.34 -6.36 -9.99
N ARG A 101 21.35 -5.52 -10.33
CA ARG A 101 20.25 -5.88 -11.23
C ARG A 101 20.77 -6.32 -12.60
N LYS A 102 21.65 -5.55 -13.23
CA LYS A 102 22.24 -5.91 -14.54
C LYS A 102 22.96 -7.25 -14.46
N SER A 103 23.78 -7.46 -13.43
CA SER A 103 24.50 -8.72 -13.22
C SER A 103 23.56 -9.92 -13.04
N LEU A 104 22.52 -9.78 -12.21
CA LEU A 104 21.55 -10.84 -11.94
C LEU A 104 20.70 -11.17 -13.17
N GLN A 105 20.27 -10.15 -13.92
CA GLN A 105 19.52 -10.35 -15.16
C GLN A 105 20.36 -11.04 -16.24
N GLY A 106 21.65 -10.71 -16.36
CA GLY A 106 22.55 -11.38 -17.31
C GLY A 106 22.82 -12.85 -17.01
N GLN A 107 22.66 -13.27 -15.76
CA GLN A 107 22.83 -14.66 -15.32
C GLN A 107 21.52 -15.46 -15.36
N ASN A 108 20.37 -14.79 -15.43
CA ASN A 108 19.09 -15.44 -15.59
C ASN A 108 18.90 -15.85 -17.06
N ARG A 109 19.04 -17.15 -17.36
CA ARG A 109 18.79 -17.71 -18.70
C ARG A 109 17.30 -17.78 -19.08
N GLY A 110 16.41 -17.39 -18.17
CA GLY A 110 14.96 -17.33 -18.39
C GLY A 110 14.48 -15.95 -18.86
N ARG A 111 13.17 -15.73 -18.73
CA ARG A 111 12.52 -14.47 -19.12
C ARG A 111 13.08 -13.27 -18.34
N PRO A 112 13.19 -12.07 -18.95
CA PRO A 112 13.60 -10.87 -18.23
C PRO A 112 12.65 -10.63 -17.04
N LEU A 113 13.23 -10.63 -15.84
CA LEU A 113 12.51 -10.28 -14.61
C LEU A 113 12.69 -8.79 -14.35
N ASP A 114 11.59 -8.08 -14.12
CA ASP A 114 11.56 -6.67 -13.77
C ASP A 114 10.81 -6.40 -12.45
N GLY A 115 11.01 -5.21 -11.90
CA GLY A 115 10.32 -4.74 -10.70
C GLY A 115 10.30 -5.75 -9.55
N GLY A 116 9.09 -6.01 -9.03
CA GLY A 116 8.86 -6.94 -7.91
C GLY A 116 9.19 -8.40 -8.22
N ALA A 117 9.06 -8.85 -9.47
CA ALA A 117 9.36 -10.22 -9.87
C ALA A 117 10.85 -10.54 -9.72
N LEU A 118 11.72 -9.57 -10.03
CA LEU A 118 13.17 -9.71 -9.82
C LEU A 118 13.51 -9.78 -8.33
N VAL A 119 12.88 -8.96 -7.49
CA VAL A 119 13.09 -8.99 -6.03
C VAL A 119 12.66 -10.33 -5.45
N GLY A 120 11.49 -10.84 -5.84
CA GLY A 120 11.00 -12.15 -5.40
C GLY A 120 11.92 -13.30 -5.83
N TRP A 121 12.37 -13.29 -7.08
CA TRP A 121 13.36 -14.27 -7.55
C TRP A 121 14.69 -14.17 -6.79
N ALA A 122 15.21 -12.95 -6.59
CA ALA A 122 16.47 -12.74 -5.87
C ALA A 122 16.37 -13.24 -4.43
N ARG A 123 15.24 -13.05 -3.74
CA ARG A 123 15.00 -13.63 -2.40
C ARG A 123 15.07 -15.16 -2.41
N ARG A 124 14.43 -15.80 -3.39
CA ARG A 124 14.48 -17.28 -3.54
C ARG A 124 15.86 -17.80 -3.87
N VAL A 125 16.65 -17.04 -4.62
CA VAL A 125 18.03 -17.41 -4.95
C VAL A 125 18.95 -17.21 -3.74
N ALA A 126 18.75 -16.13 -2.98
CA ALA A 126 19.48 -15.85 -1.75
C ALA A 126 19.28 -16.93 -0.67
N SER A 127 18.11 -17.59 -0.62
CA SER A 127 17.85 -18.66 0.36
C SER A 127 18.48 -20.02 -0.01
N ARG A 128 19.03 -20.20 -1.22
CA ARG A 128 19.53 -21.49 -1.74
C ARG A 128 21.01 -21.77 -1.47
N GLY A 129 21.64 -21.09 -0.50
CA GLY A 129 23.01 -21.36 -0.05
C GLY A 129 24.04 -20.31 -0.48
N ASN A 130 25.30 -20.70 -0.62
CA ASN A 130 26.45 -19.77 -0.63
C ASN A 130 27.14 -19.58 -1.99
N SER A 131 26.42 -19.82 -3.10
CA SER A 131 26.97 -19.63 -4.45
C SER A 131 27.27 -18.14 -4.74
N PRO A 132 28.17 -17.81 -5.68
CA PRO A 132 28.42 -16.42 -6.07
C PRO A 132 27.13 -15.68 -6.48
N LEU A 133 26.24 -16.38 -7.19
CA LEU A 133 24.92 -15.84 -7.56
C LEU A 133 24.03 -15.59 -6.33
N ALA A 134 24.01 -16.50 -5.36
CA ALA A 134 23.25 -16.32 -4.11
C ALA A 134 23.79 -15.16 -3.26
N GLN A 135 25.10 -14.95 -3.25
CA GLN A 135 25.73 -13.80 -2.59
C GLN A 135 25.32 -12.48 -3.26
N GLN A 136 25.35 -12.41 -4.60
CA GLN A 136 24.88 -11.24 -5.35
C GLN A 136 23.39 -10.99 -5.11
N ALA A 137 22.56 -12.04 -5.11
CA ALA A 137 21.13 -11.93 -4.82
C ALA A 137 20.88 -11.42 -3.38
N THR A 138 21.65 -11.91 -2.41
CA THR A 138 21.62 -11.43 -1.02
C THR A 138 21.97 -9.94 -0.93
N GLN A 139 23.04 -9.50 -1.60
CA GLN A 139 23.42 -8.09 -1.66
C GLN A 139 22.32 -7.24 -2.30
N TYR A 140 21.72 -7.72 -3.39
CA TYR A 140 20.64 -7.00 -4.08
C TYR A 140 19.40 -6.82 -3.21
N VAL A 141 18.96 -7.90 -2.54
CA VAL A 141 17.82 -7.86 -1.61
C VAL A 141 18.12 -6.92 -0.45
N ARG A 142 19.33 -6.99 0.12
CA ARG A 142 19.78 -6.11 1.20
C ARG A 142 19.79 -4.64 0.76
N ALA A 143 20.41 -4.31 -0.36
CA ALA A 143 20.52 -2.94 -0.85
C ALA A 143 19.14 -2.35 -1.15
N THR A 144 18.25 -3.15 -1.76
CA THR A 144 16.85 -2.76 -2.02
C THR A 144 16.09 -2.51 -0.71
N GLY A 145 16.25 -3.39 0.28
CA GLY A 145 15.66 -3.21 1.61
C GLY A 145 16.20 -1.98 2.33
N GLN A 146 17.51 -1.75 2.29
CA GLN A 146 18.15 -0.57 2.89
C GLN A 146 17.69 0.73 2.23
N ARG A 147 17.54 0.75 0.90
CA ARG A 147 17.01 1.92 0.19
C ARG A 147 15.56 2.19 0.59
N LYS A 148 14.75 1.15 0.74
CA LYS A 148 13.36 1.26 1.18
C LYS A 148 13.26 1.79 2.63
N LEU A 149 14.05 1.24 3.55
CA LEU A 149 14.14 1.73 4.94
C LEU A 149 14.62 3.17 5.03
N LEU A 150 15.59 3.58 4.20
CA LEU A 150 16.05 4.96 4.13
C LEU A 150 14.89 5.92 3.81
N LEU A 151 14.02 5.56 2.87
CA LEU A 151 12.86 6.38 2.52
C LEU A 151 11.83 6.40 3.65
N TYR A 152 11.55 5.26 4.29
CA TYR A 152 10.66 5.19 5.47
C TYR A 152 11.04 6.17 6.56
N HIS A 153 12.34 6.19 6.90
CA HIS A 153 12.86 7.00 7.98
C HIS A 153 13.22 8.43 7.55
N ALA A 154 12.87 8.85 6.34
CA ALA A 154 13.24 10.17 5.84
C ALA A 154 12.72 11.28 6.77
N THR A 155 13.60 12.20 7.14
CA THR A 155 13.33 13.21 8.18
C THR A 155 12.15 14.11 7.80
N ALA A 156 12.08 14.51 6.54
CA ALA A 156 11.01 15.36 6.02
C ALA A 156 9.62 14.72 6.14
N ARG A 157 9.52 13.39 6.03
CA ARG A 157 8.26 12.65 6.19
C ARG A 157 7.71 12.76 7.59
N ALA A 158 8.59 12.58 8.58
CA ALA A 158 8.18 12.66 9.97
C ALA A 158 7.71 14.07 10.34
N ALA A 159 8.42 15.10 9.86
CA ALA A 159 8.01 16.50 10.03
C ALA A 159 6.66 16.83 9.37
N ALA A 160 6.41 16.26 8.18
CA ALA A 160 5.11 16.41 7.49
C ALA A 160 3.98 15.75 8.28
N VAL A 161 4.20 14.54 8.81
CA VAL A 161 3.22 13.86 9.68
C VAL A 161 2.91 14.70 10.91
N ASP A 162 3.93 15.20 11.62
CA ASP A 162 3.74 15.99 12.84
C ASP A 162 2.88 17.23 12.57
N ARG A 163 3.14 17.92 11.46
CA ARG A 163 2.34 19.09 11.04
C ARG A 163 0.91 18.72 10.69
N LEU A 164 0.71 17.75 9.79
CA LEU A 164 -0.62 17.37 9.31
C LEU A 164 -1.51 16.85 10.43
N VAL A 165 -0.96 16.03 11.33
CA VAL A 165 -1.71 15.51 12.49
C VAL A 165 -2.04 16.64 13.45
N SER A 166 -1.08 17.51 13.78
CA SER A 166 -1.33 18.62 14.71
C SER A 166 -2.39 19.58 14.17
N ASP A 167 -2.30 19.96 12.89
CA ASP A 167 -3.29 20.83 12.24
C ASP A 167 -4.69 20.18 12.25
N ALA A 168 -4.79 18.89 11.93
CA ALA A 168 -6.07 18.18 11.94
C ALA A 168 -6.68 18.04 13.34
N VAL A 169 -5.87 17.66 14.33
CA VAL A 169 -6.27 17.51 15.74
C VAL A 169 -6.72 18.85 16.33
N LEU A 170 -6.00 19.94 16.06
CA LEU A 170 -6.39 21.30 16.49
C LEU A 170 -7.75 21.72 15.93
N ASN A 171 -8.08 21.26 14.72
CA ASN A 171 -9.37 21.49 14.07
C ASN A 171 -10.47 20.50 14.51
N GLY A 172 -10.19 19.64 15.51
CA GLY A 172 -11.12 18.64 16.03
C GLY A 172 -11.41 17.49 15.07
N SER A 173 -10.55 17.27 14.08
CA SER A 173 -10.71 16.21 13.07
C SER A 173 -10.12 14.89 13.56
N THR A 174 -10.77 13.77 13.23
CA THR A 174 -10.19 12.44 13.46
C THR A 174 -9.27 12.05 12.31
N VAL A 175 -8.11 11.47 12.64
CA VAL A 175 -7.04 11.19 11.69
C VAL A 175 -6.70 9.71 11.65
N ILE A 176 -6.66 9.13 10.45
CA ILE A 176 -6.11 7.79 10.21
C ILE A 176 -4.79 7.92 9.45
N LEU A 177 -3.71 7.43 10.05
CA LEU A 177 -2.41 7.31 9.40
C LEU A 177 -2.21 5.88 8.94
N PHE A 178 -1.79 5.73 7.70
CA PHE A 178 -1.43 4.45 7.13
C PHE A 178 0.06 4.39 6.83
N HIS A 179 0.71 3.33 7.32
CA HIS A 179 2.05 2.96 6.90
C HIS A 179 2.13 1.45 6.66
N GLU A 180 2.77 1.04 5.58
CA GLU A 180 2.88 -0.38 5.24
C GLU A 180 3.83 -1.22 6.14
N SER A 181 4.48 -0.61 7.13
CA SER A 181 5.49 -1.23 7.99
C SER A 181 5.03 -1.15 9.43
N ILE A 182 4.91 -2.30 10.09
CA ILE A 182 4.52 -2.38 11.51
C ILE A 182 5.52 -1.64 12.40
N THR A 183 6.81 -1.75 12.10
CA THR A 183 7.86 -1.02 12.83
C THR A 183 7.66 0.48 12.75
N GLU A 184 7.32 1.01 11.57
CA GLU A 184 7.09 2.45 11.41
C GLU A 184 5.77 2.89 12.04
N VAL A 185 4.73 2.05 12.03
CA VAL A 185 3.49 2.32 12.77
C VAL A 185 3.77 2.52 14.24
N MET A 186 4.57 1.65 14.87
CA MET A 186 4.90 1.78 16.29
C MET A 186 5.82 2.98 16.57
N ALA A 187 6.72 3.31 15.64
CA ALA A 187 7.55 4.52 15.74
C ALA A 187 6.71 5.80 15.64
N LEU A 188 5.77 5.88 14.70
CA LEU A 188 4.83 6.98 14.55
C LEU A 188 3.90 7.09 15.77
N PHE A 189 3.37 5.97 16.25
CA PHE A 189 2.57 5.92 17.48
C PHE A 189 3.34 6.54 18.66
N GLY A 190 4.56 6.06 18.92
CA GLY A 190 5.39 6.59 20.02
C GLY A 190 5.71 8.08 19.87
N ARG A 191 6.00 8.53 18.64
CA ARG A 191 6.24 9.95 18.32
C ARG A 191 5.00 10.81 18.63
N LEU A 192 3.83 10.40 18.17
CA LEU A 192 2.60 11.18 18.34
C LEU A 192 2.12 11.19 19.80
N VAL A 193 2.31 10.08 20.52
CA VAL A 193 2.08 10.03 21.98
C VAL A 193 3.02 11.00 22.70
N ALA A 194 4.31 11.03 22.34
CA ALA A 194 5.27 11.96 22.92
C ALA A 194 4.95 13.44 22.59
N ALA A 195 4.29 13.70 21.46
CA ALA A 195 3.77 15.00 21.09
C ALA A 195 2.45 15.37 21.81
N GLY A 196 1.90 14.47 22.63
CA GLY A 196 0.69 14.71 23.44
C GLY A 196 -0.63 14.41 22.74
N HIS A 197 -0.61 13.75 21.58
CA HIS A 197 -1.83 13.42 20.84
C HIS A 197 -2.53 12.17 21.42
N PRO A 198 -3.89 12.15 21.50
CA PRO A 198 -4.65 10.93 21.86
C PRO A 198 -4.60 9.93 20.70
N VAL A 199 -3.65 9.01 20.75
CA VAL A 199 -3.33 8.09 19.64
C VAL A 199 -3.52 6.64 20.05
N VAL A 200 -3.98 5.82 19.11
CA VAL A 200 -4.00 4.35 19.18
C VAL A 200 -3.29 3.75 17.97
N ALA A 201 -2.80 2.51 18.12
CA ALA A 201 -2.13 1.77 17.06
C ALA A 201 -2.88 0.47 16.73
N GLU A 202 -2.89 0.10 15.45
CA GLU A 202 -3.54 -1.13 14.98
C GLU A 202 -2.65 -1.82 13.94
N HIS A 203 -2.32 -3.10 14.17
CA HIS A 203 -1.56 -3.89 13.21
C HIS A 203 -1.74 -5.38 13.47
N SER A 204 -1.45 -6.22 12.46
CA SER A 204 -1.68 -7.67 12.50
C SER A 204 -0.94 -8.42 13.62
N GLN A 205 0.21 -7.91 14.09
CA GLN A 205 0.94 -8.51 15.23
C GLN A 205 0.36 -8.18 16.61
N LEU A 206 -0.65 -7.31 16.73
CA LEU A 206 -1.33 -7.07 18.01
C LEU A 206 -2.38 -8.16 18.27
N PRO A 207 -2.59 -8.55 19.54
CA PRO A 207 -3.74 -9.36 19.95
C PRO A 207 -5.07 -8.76 19.46
N ASP A 208 -6.00 -9.61 19.05
CA ASP A 208 -7.31 -9.18 18.55
C ASP A 208 -8.07 -8.30 19.55
N SER A 209 -7.97 -8.60 20.85
CA SER A 209 -8.59 -7.78 21.90
C SER A 209 -8.05 -6.34 21.92
N LEU A 210 -6.75 -6.15 21.75
CA LEU A 210 -6.13 -4.81 21.70
C LEU A 210 -6.45 -4.09 20.39
N ARG A 211 -6.56 -4.81 19.27
CA ARG A 211 -7.02 -4.23 18.00
C ARG A 211 -8.46 -3.73 18.11
N GLN A 212 -9.35 -4.54 18.67
CA GLN A 212 -10.75 -4.17 18.91
C GLN A 212 -10.87 -2.98 19.87
N GLU A 213 -10.08 -2.97 20.94
CA GLU A 213 -10.00 -1.85 21.88
C GLU A 213 -9.59 -0.55 21.17
N SER A 214 -8.51 -0.60 20.39
CA SER A 214 -7.99 0.55 19.64
C SER A 214 -9.03 1.11 18.68
N ILE A 215 -9.73 0.23 17.95
CA ILE A 215 -10.81 0.61 17.05
C ILE A 215 -11.99 1.22 17.82
N ARG A 216 -12.33 0.67 19.00
CA ARG A 216 -13.42 1.22 19.83
C ARG A 216 -13.08 2.63 20.32
N LEU A 217 -11.88 2.81 20.89
CA LEU A 217 -11.40 4.10 21.40
C LEU A 217 -11.32 5.17 20.30
N PHE A 218 -10.98 4.79 19.07
CA PHE A 218 -11.03 5.73 17.95
C PHE A 218 -12.49 6.04 17.54
N ARG A 219 -13.36 5.03 17.49
CA ARG A 219 -14.76 5.19 17.09
C ARG A 219 -15.58 6.05 18.07
N ASP A 220 -15.31 5.93 19.37
CA ASP A 220 -15.98 6.72 20.41
C ASP A 220 -15.34 8.11 20.64
N GLY A 221 -14.22 8.39 19.96
CA GLY A 221 -13.52 9.67 20.01
C GLY A 221 -12.55 9.83 21.19
N SER A 222 -12.37 8.80 22.03
CA SER A 222 -11.36 8.80 23.10
C SER A 222 -9.94 8.93 22.53
N ALA A 223 -9.71 8.35 21.35
CA ALA A 223 -8.53 8.60 20.54
C ALA A 223 -8.93 9.38 19.28
N GLN A 224 -8.20 10.45 18.99
CA GLN A 224 -8.41 11.24 17.77
C GLN A 224 -7.56 10.74 16.61
N VAL A 225 -6.51 9.96 16.89
CA VAL A 225 -5.56 9.50 15.89
C VAL A 225 -5.43 7.98 15.94
N LEU A 226 -5.56 7.33 14.78
CA LEU A 226 -5.31 5.91 14.60
C LEU A 226 -4.16 5.71 13.62
N VAL A 227 -3.10 5.03 14.06
CA VAL A 227 -1.98 4.64 13.19
C VAL A 227 -2.12 3.15 12.86
N SER A 228 -2.19 2.79 11.59
CA SER A 228 -2.40 1.39 11.19
C SER A 228 -1.47 0.87 10.10
N ALA A 229 -1.13 -0.43 10.20
CA ALA A 229 -0.39 -1.18 9.19
C ALA A 229 -1.25 -2.28 8.57
N ARG A 230 -1.55 -2.14 7.27
CA ARG A 230 -2.07 -3.17 6.32
C ARG A 230 -3.39 -3.87 6.70
N SER A 231 -3.81 -3.93 7.97
CA SER A 231 -4.94 -4.72 8.49
C SER A 231 -6.31 -4.04 8.43
N LEU A 232 -6.39 -2.74 8.14
CA LEU A 232 -7.68 -2.05 7.91
C LEU A 232 -8.28 -2.35 6.52
N ILE A 233 -7.65 -3.20 5.72
CA ILE A 233 -7.97 -3.39 4.29
C ILE A 233 -8.78 -4.67 4.05
N GLU A 234 -8.63 -5.70 4.89
CA GLU A 234 -9.32 -6.99 4.72
C GLU A 234 -10.28 -7.26 5.88
N GLY A 235 -11.58 -7.20 5.60
CA GLY A 235 -12.62 -7.78 6.46
C GLY A 235 -13.00 -7.02 7.73
N PHE A 236 -12.47 -5.82 7.98
CA PHE A 236 -12.80 -5.02 9.17
C PHE A 236 -13.52 -3.71 8.83
N ASP A 237 -14.57 -3.38 9.58
CA ASP A 237 -15.31 -2.11 9.49
C ASP A 237 -14.48 -0.97 10.12
N VAL A 238 -13.66 -0.34 9.30
CA VAL A 238 -12.80 0.76 9.71
C VAL A 238 -13.65 1.98 10.07
N PRO A 239 -13.43 2.60 11.24
CA PRO A 239 -14.20 3.76 11.68
C PRO A 239 -14.04 4.95 10.74
N ALA A 240 -15.11 5.74 10.62
CA ALA A 240 -15.11 6.97 9.86
C ALA A 240 -14.02 7.94 10.34
N ALA A 241 -13.29 8.53 9.41
CA ALA A 241 -12.30 9.56 9.69
C ALA A 241 -12.49 10.79 8.81
N ASP A 242 -12.11 11.95 9.37
CA ASP A 242 -12.14 13.24 8.68
C ASP A 242 -10.90 13.40 7.78
N VAL A 243 -9.74 12.90 8.24
CA VAL A 243 -8.45 13.02 7.56
C VAL A 243 -7.77 11.66 7.44
N GLY A 244 -7.29 11.33 6.24
CA GLY A 244 -6.44 10.18 5.97
C GLY A 244 -5.03 10.62 5.60
N ILE A 245 -4.00 9.93 6.07
CA ILE A 245 -2.61 10.20 5.70
C ILE A 245 -1.93 8.90 5.26
N VAL A 246 -1.60 8.78 3.97
CA VAL A 246 -0.72 7.74 3.45
C VAL A 246 0.71 8.17 3.66
N VAL A 247 1.35 7.65 4.72
CA VAL A 247 2.70 8.05 5.13
C VAL A 247 3.76 7.40 4.23
N ALA A 248 3.62 6.11 3.93
CA ALA A 248 4.44 5.39 2.97
C ALA A 248 3.73 4.15 2.44
N SER A 249 3.96 3.84 1.16
CA SER A 249 3.39 2.66 0.49
C SER A 249 4.30 2.21 -0.65
N SER A 250 4.54 0.90 -0.77
CA SER A 250 5.44 0.32 -1.78
C SER A 250 4.73 -0.36 -2.94
N SER A 251 3.42 -0.54 -2.86
CA SER A 251 2.59 -1.10 -3.92
C SER A 251 1.10 -0.81 -3.70
N SER A 252 0.37 -0.72 -4.82
CA SER A 252 -1.09 -0.54 -4.87
C SER A 252 -1.61 0.74 -4.22
N VAL A 253 -0.95 1.88 -4.47
CA VAL A 253 -1.40 3.17 -3.91
C VAL A 253 -2.80 3.54 -4.37
N ARG A 254 -3.18 3.24 -5.63
CA ARG A 254 -4.55 3.42 -6.11
C ARG A 254 -5.58 2.67 -5.25
N GLN A 255 -5.34 1.39 -4.99
CA GLN A 255 -6.21 0.58 -4.14
C GLN A 255 -6.25 1.14 -2.72
N ARG A 256 -5.12 1.61 -2.18
CA ARG A 256 -5.09 2.25 -0.85
C ARG A 256 -5.84 3.57 -0.81
N ILE A 257 -5.70 4.41 -1.84
CA ILE A 257 -6.47 5.66 -1.98
C ILE A 257 -7.96 5.35 -2.06
N GLN A 258 -8.35 4.35 -2.86
CA GLN A 258 -9.74 3.92 -2.97
C GLN A 258 -10.27 3.37 -1.63
N THR A 259 -9.50 2.52 -0.95
CA THR A 259 -9.85 1.97 0.36
C THR A 259 -9.97 3.07 1.40
N LEU A 260 -8.97 3.95 1.52
CA LEU A 260 -9.01 5.09 2.44
C LEU A 260 -10.16 6.04 2.08
N GLY A 261 -10.41 6.29 0.80
CA GLY A 261 -11.57 7.06 0.34
C GLY A 261 -12.93 6.48 0.77
N ARG A 262 -13.03 5.16 1.00
CA ARG A 262 -14.25 4.52 1.55
C ARG A 262 -14.36 4.66 3.08
N ILE A 263 -13.22 4.80 3.74
CA ILE A 263 -13.10 4.95 5.19
C ILE A 263 -13.38 6.41 5.58
N LEU A 264 -12.95 7.34 4.73
CA LEU A 264 -13.28 8.74 4.83
C LEU A 264 -14.79 8.94 4.64
N ARG A 265 -15.47 9.33 5.70
CA ARG A 265 -16.92 9.55 5.69
C ARG A 265 -17.24 10.87 6.36
N ARG A 266 -18.24 11.56 5.81
CA ARG A 266 -18.84 12.73 6.44
C ARG A 266 -19.47 12.32 7.78
N LYS A 267 -19.32 13.16 8.80
CA LYS A 267 -20.20 13.04 9.98
C LYS A 267 -21.61 13.47 9.58
N PRO A 268 -22.67 12.74 9.98
CA PRO A 268 -24.04 13.18 9.75
C PRO A 268 -24.26 14.57 10.35
N GLY A 269 -24.70 15.54 9.53
CA GLY A 269 -24.99 16.92 9.97
C GLY A 269 -23.87 17.96 9.73
N ASP A 270 -22.73 17.57 9.15
CA ASP A 270 -21.64 18.49 8.79
C ASP A 270 -21.38 18.44 7.27
N GLU A 271 -22.33 18.99 6.50
CA GLU A 271 -22.33 18.93 5.03
C GLU A 271 -21.17 19.72 4.39
N GLU A 272 -20.52 20.62 5.13
CA GLU A 272 -19.43 21.47 4.67
C GLU A 272 -18.03 20.84 4.84
N ARG A 273 -17.84 19.91 5.80
CA ARG A 273 -16.54 19.26 6.00
C ARG A 273 -16.27 18.21 4.92
N THR A 274 -15.39 18.56 3.99
CA THR A 274 -14.86 17.64 2.98
C THR A 274 -13.74 16.80 3.60
N ALA A 275 -13.82 15.47 3.47
CA ALA A 275 -12.74 14.61 3.93
C ALA A 275 -11.46 14.83 3.11
N ILE A 276 -10.30 14.72 3.74
CA ILE A 276 -9.02 15.02 3.07
C ILE A 276 -8.11 13.80 3.17
N LEU A 277 -7.54 13.39 2.04
CA LEU A 277 -6.53 12.35 1.96
C LEU A 277 -5.19 12.97 1.58
N HIS A 278 -4.24 12.95 2.50
CA HIS A 278 -2.87 13.38 2.25
C HIS A 278 -2.02 12.18 1.86
N VAL A 279 -1.19 12.36 0.83
CA VAL A 279 -0.30 11.33 0.32
C VAL A 279 1.12 11.87 0.32
N LEU A 280 2.00 11.21 1.08
CA LEU A 280 3.39 11.60 1.23
C LEU A 280 4.29 10.71 0.36
N TYR A 281 5.23 11.32 -0.36
CA TYR A 281 6.26 10.62 -1.12
C TYR A 281 7.57 11.41 -1.15
N MET A 282 8.68 10.73 -1.37
CA MET A 282 9.99 11.39 -1.53
C MET A 282 10.24 11.70 -3.00
N VAL A 283 10.46 12.98 -3.33
CA VAL A 283 10.73 13.43 -4.72
C VAL A 283 12.06 12.90 -5.24
N ASP A 284 12.13 12.65 -6.55
CA ASP A 284 13.25 12.04 -7.25
C ASP A 284 13.64 10.68 -6.64
N THR A 285 12.65 9.87 -6.25
CA THR A 285 12.87 8.53 -5.72
C THR A 285 11.87 7.52 -6.25
N THR A 286 12.07 6.26 -5.87
CA THR A 286 11.14 5.17 -6.15
C THR A 286 9.76 5.36 -5.54
N ASP A 287 9.58 6.24 -4.54
CA ASP A 287 8.25 6.54 -4.01
C ASP A 287 7.41 7.34 -5.02
N GLU A 288 8.02 8.29 -5.73
CA GLU A 288 7.35 9.14 -6.72
C GLU A 288 6.88 8.36 -7.95
N LEU A 289 7.68 7.37 -8.40
CA LEU A 289 7.33 6.50 -9.53
C LEU A 289 6.02 5.72 -9.34
N ILE A 290 5.55 5.60 -8.09
CA ILE A 290 4.28 4.95 -7.77
C ILE A 290 3.09 5.84 -8.17
N TYR A 291 3.31 7.15 -8.24
CA TYR A 291 2.32 8.18 -8.58
C TYR A 291 2.41 8.63 -10.03
N GLU A 292 3.60 8.64 -10.64
CA GLU A 292 3.78 9.02 -12.05
C GLU A 292 3.09 8.08 -13.06
N LYS A 293 2.79 6.84 -12.68
CA LYS A 293 2.14 5.88 -13.58
C LYS A 293 0.66 6.13 -13.81
N GLU A 294 0.06 7.10 -13.11
CA GLU A 294 -1.40 7.16 -12.97
C GLU A 294 -2.01 8.57 -13.11
N ASP A 295 -1.34 9.49 -13.80
CA ASP A 295 -1.99 10.64 -14.46
C ASP A 295 -2.22 10.39 -15.96
#